data_AF-A0AAD8YNM8-F1
#
_entry.id   AF-A0AAD8YNM8-F1
#
_cell.length_a   1.000
_cell.length_b   1.000
_cell.length_c   1.000
_cell.angle_alpha   90.00
_cell.angle_beta   90.00
_cell.angle_gamma   90.00
#
_symmetry.space_group_name_H-M   'P 1'
#
loop_
_entity.id
_entity.type
_entity.pdbx_description
1 polymer ?
#
loop_
_entity_poly.entity_id
_entity_poly.type
_entity_poly.pdbx_seq_one_letter_code
_entity_poly.pdbx_strand_id
1 'polypeptide(L)'
;MQYMLNKEPGKSAALESESALLHIVARPGNKDAGGMKTIEIPFDGMPEANLQIINSYESEDGTIIFDALRSADSGGGSKSSTQWPWASTLGDFQNMSSKKSLWRYEVNPKKGLVSKDCISQDQLYFGVINSNTSAQKHRYIYAAAGAMGEGVAPPQGITKFDLDTGARESWFPESYEFCGEPMYAERRGDDSKMGAIFFRLCSMVRKKAVS
;
A
#
# COMPACT_ATOMS: atom_id res chain seq x y z
N MET A 1 35.28 -8.14 -15.56
CA MET A 1 34.29 -7.15 -16.01
C MET A 1 32.97 -7.74 -16.53
N GLN A 2 32.79 -9.06 -16.59
CA GLN A 2 31.55 -9.70 -17.09
C GLN A 2 30.41 -9.79 -16.05
N TYR A 3 30.72 -9.55 -14.76
CA TYR A 3 29.75 -9.61 -13.66
C TYR A 3 28.81 -8.39 -13.58
N MET A 4 29.17 -7.28 -14.24
CA MET A 4 28.38 -6.03 -14.20
C MET A 4 27.39 -5.86 -15.38
N LEU A 5 27.45 -6.71 -16.41
CA LEU A 5 26.65 -6.52 -17.63
C LEU A 5 25.45 -7.48 -17.75
N ASN A 6 25.37 -8.53 -16.92
CA ASN A 6 24.37 -9.60 -17.07
C ASN A 6 23.39 -9.75 -15.90
N LYS A 7 23.52 -8.94 -14.84
CA LYS A 7 22.59 -8.98 -13.71
C LYS A 7 21.72 -7.74 -13.75
N GLU A 8 20.47 -7.90 -14.16
CA GLU A 8 19.43 -6.92 -13.84
C GLU A 8 19.45 -6.71 -12.32
N PRO A 9 19.55 -5.46 -11.80
CA PRO A 9 19.72 -5.20 -10.37
C PRO A 9 18.66 -5.92 -9.49
N GLY A 10 17.43 -6.04 -9.99
CA GLY A 10 16.35 -6.76 -9.30
C GLY A 10 16.60 -8.26 -9.10
N LYS A 11 17.45 -8.90 -9.92
CA LYS A 11 17.83 -10.32 -9.78
C LYS A 11 18.94 -10.56 -8.74
N SER A 12 19.48 -9.49 -8.15
CA SER A 12 20.55 -9.57 -7.15
C SER A 12 20.04 -9.41 -5.71
N ALA A 13 18.77 -9.06 -5.54
CA ALA A 13 18.11 -9.01 -4.23
C ALA A 13 17.32 -10.30 -4.01
N ALA A 14 17.44 -10.87 -2.81
CA ALA A 14 16.60 -11.96 -2.34
C ALA A 14 15.83 -11.50 -1.11
N LEU A 15 14.60 -11.96 -0.97
CA LEU A 15 13.82 -11.75 0.25
C LEU A 15 14.09 -12.89 1.21
N GLU A 16 14.46 -12.54 2.43
CA GLU A 16 14.63 -13.49 3.52
C GLU A 16 13.27 -13.74 4.20
N SER A 17 13.06 -14.95 4.71
CA SER A 17 11.86 -15.32 5.45
C SER A 17 12.07 -15.08 6.94
N GLU A 18 12.40 -13.84 7.28
CA GLU A 18 12.78 -13.43 8.64
C GLU A 18 12.00 -12.18 9.07
N SER A 19 12.12 -11.86 10.36
CA SER A 19 11.54 -10.65 10.92
C SER A 19 12.10 -9.39 10.25
N ALA A 20 11.25 -8.38 10.09
CA ALA A 20 11.67 -7.09 9.58
C ALA A 20 12.10 -6.17 10.72
N LEU A 21 12.98 -5.21 10.44
CA LEU A 21 13.39 -4.19 11.40
C LEU A 21 12.65 -2.87 11.14
N LEU A 22 11.99 -2.35 12.17
CA LEU A 22 11.43 -1.01 12.19
C LEU A 22 12.40 -0.06 12.90
N HIS A 23 12.92 0.92 12.15
CA HIS A 23 13.77 1.97 12.69
C HIS A 23 12.95 3.23 12.98
N ILE A 24 12.86 3.61 14.25
CA ILE A 24 12.20 4.84 14.71
C ILE A 24 13.30 5.86 14.99
N VAL A 25 13.33 6.93 14.18
CA VAL A 25 14.33 8.00 14.31
C VAL A 25 13.67 9.25 14.85
N ALA A 26 14.17 9.77 15.97
CA ALA A 26 13.64 10.96 16.59
C ALA A 26 13.86 12.20 15.72
N ARG A 27 12.75 12.93 15.48
CA ARG A 27 12.74 14.14 14.65
C ARG A 27 13.45 15.33 15.34
N PRO A 28 13.96 16.31 14.57
CA PRO A 28 14.43 17.57 15.13
C PRO A 28 13.38 18.24 16.03
N GLY A 29 13.83 18.83 17.13
CA GLY A 29 12.95 19.43 18.15
C GLY A 29 12.54 18.47 19.29
N ASN A 30 12.80 17.16 19.14
CA ASN A 30 12.74 16.22 20.25
C ASN A 30 14.06 16.27 21.06
N LYS A 31 14.00 16.02 22.38
CA LYS A 31 15.18 15.91 23.25
C LYS A 31 16.16 14.81 22.80
N ASP A 32 15.65 13.78 22.14
CA ASP A 32 16.40 12.62 21.66
C ASP A 32 16.69 12.73 20.16
N ALA A 33 16.62 13.93 19.55
CA ALA A 33 16.79 14.15 18.12
C ALA A 33 18.08 13.48 17.57
N GLY A 34 17.94 12.75 16.46
CA GLY A 34 19.02 11.93 15.88
C GLY A 34 19.21 10.56 16.56
N GLY A 35 18.58 10.32 17.70
CA GLY A 35 18.49 9.00 18.31
C GLY A 35 17.64 8.05 17.46
N MET A 36 18.08 6.79 17.37
CA MET A 36 17.38 5.72 16.67
C MET A 36 17.04 4.60 17.64
N LYS A 37 15.79 4.11 17.56
CA LYS A 37 15.36 2.89 18.20
C LYS A 37 14.95 1.88 17.15
N THR A 38 15.55 0.71 17.19
CA THR A 38 15.21 -0.41 16.31
C THR A 38 14.31 -1.38 17.06
N ILE A 39 13.21 -1.78 16.42
CA ILE A 39 12.27 -2.77 16.93
C ILE A 39 12.10 -3.84 15.87
N GLU A 40 12.10 -5.09 16.28
CA GLU A 40 11.81 -6.21 15.41
C GLU A 40 10.29 -6.34 15.24
N ILE A 41 9.82 -6.39 14.00
CA ILE A 41 8.44 -6.74 13.66
C ILE A 41 8.37 -8.28 13.60
N PRO A 42 7.57 -8.92 14.47
CA PRO A 42 7.51 -10.38 14.51
C PRO A 42 7.13 -10.99 13.17
N PHE A 43 7.89 -11.99 12.71
CA PHE A 43 7.56 -12.74 11.52
C PHE A 43 6.34 -13.65 11.75
N ASP A 44 5.31 -13.51 10.92
CA ASP A 44 4.05 -14.26 10.99
C ASP A 44 3.86 -15.19 9.76
N GLY A 45 4.96 -15.53 9.08
CA GLY A 45 4.96 -16.32 7.85
C GLY A 45 4.95 -15.49 6.57
N MET A 46 4.71 -14.18 6.65
CA MET A 46 4.78 -13.26 5.51
C MET A 46 5.84 -12.17 5.73
N PRO A 47 6.75 -11.94 4.77
CA PRO A 47 7.76 -10.90 4.91
C PRO A 47 7.11 -9.51 4.83
N GLU A 48 7.64 -8.53 5.56
CA GLU A 48 7.23 -7.12 5.43
C GLU A 48 7.88 -6.43 4.21
N ALA A 49 8.25 -7.23 3.22
CA ALA A 49 8.79 -6.73 1.97
C ALA A 49 7.70 -6.01 1.18
N ASN A 50 8.07 -4.92 0.49
CA ASN A 50 7.15 -4.17 -0.37
C ASN A 50 5.93 -3.59 0.39
N LEU A 51 6.15 -3.22 1.66
CA LEU A 51 5.20 -2.50 2.48
C LEU A 51 5.05 -1.06 1.98
N GLN A 52 3.82 -0.64 1.68
CA GLN A 52 3.54 0.75 1.28
C GLN A 52 2.84 1.46 2.43
N ILE A 53 3.61 2.26 3.18
CA ILE A 53 3.08 3.04 4.30
C ILE A 53 2.20 4.17 3.77
N ILE A 54 0.96 4.22 4.26
CA ILE A 54 -0.05 5.21 3.88
C ILE A 54 0.06 6.44 4.77
N ASN A 55 0.07 6.22 6.09
CA ASN A 55 0.27 7.26 7.09
C ASN A 55 0.72 6.63 8.42
N SER A 56 1.32 7.45 9.28
CA SER A 56 1.69 7.07 10.63
C SER A 56 1.42 8.20 11.61
N TYR A 57 1.16 7.88 12.87
CA TYR A 57 0.97 8.87 13.94
C TYR A 57 1.29 8.27 15.30
N GLU A 58 1.52 9.12 16.29
CA GLU A 58 1.72 8.72 17.67
C GLU A 58 0.42 8.94 18.46
N SER A 59 0.02 7.93 19.22
CA SER A 59 -1.09 8.01 20.18
C SER A 59 -0.62 8.61 21.51
N GLU A 60 -1.57 8.96 22.39
CA GLU A 60 -1.27 9.61 23.67
C GLU A 60 -0.36 8.78 24.60
N ASP A 61 -0.40 7.44 24.51
CA ASP A 61 0.43 6.56 25.33
C ASP A 61 1.84 6.31 24.75
N GLY A 62 2.14 6.95 23.61
CA GLY A 62 3.39 6.83 22.87
C GLY A 62 3.46 5.60 21.96
N THR A 63 2.33 4.91 21.71
CA THR A 63 2.24 3.89 20.67
C THR A 63 2.22 4.55 19.30
N ILE A 64 3.13 4.13 18.43
CA ILE A 64 3.19 4.53 17.03
C ILE A 64 2.24 3.63 16.26
N ILE A 65 1.28 4.23 15.58
CA ILE A 65 0.32 3.54 14.74
C ILE A 65 0.66 3.89 13.29
N PHE A 66 0.77 2.89 12.42
CA PHE A 66 0.90 3.13 10.99
C PHE A 66 0.03 2.18 10.18
N ASP A 67 -0.59 2.73 9.14
CA ASP A 67 -1.41 1.98 8.20
C ASP A 67 -0.62 1.76 6.92
N ALA A 68 -0.66 0.54 6.39
CA ALA A 68 0.13 0.16 5.25
C ALA A 68 -0.56 -0.89 4.37
N LEU A 69 -0.21 -0.90 3.08
CA LEU A 69 -0.53 -2.01 2.18
C LEU A 69 0.56 -3.07 2.28
N ARG A 70 0.17 -4.25 2.74
CA ARG A 70 1.05 -5.40 3.01
C ARG A 70 0.85 -6.48 1.96
N SER A 71 1.95 -7.02 1.43
CA SER A 71 1.90 -8.13 0.46
C SER A 71 1.65 -9.46 1.17
N ALA A 72 0.80 -10.32 0.61
CA ALA A 72 0.46 -11.63 1.17
C ALA A 72 1.30 -12.79 0.60
N ASP A 73 2.40 -12.50 -0.07
CA ASP A 73 3.33 -13.50 -0.59
C ASP A 73 4.79 -13.10 -0.32
N SER A 74 5.61 -14.12 -0.06
CA SER A 74 7.07 -14.01 -0.02
C SER A 74 7.71 -14.14 -1.40
N GLY A 75 6.92 -14.54 -2.41
CA GLY A 75 7.41 -14.95 -3.72
C GLY A 75 6.57 -14.36 -4.84
N GLY A 76 7.19 -13.51 -5.66
CA GLY A 76 6.58 -12.99 -6.87
C GLY A 76 7.57 -12.47 -7.90
N GLY A 77 8.87 -12.78 -7.77
CA GLY A 77 9.80 -12.68 -8.89
C GLY A 77 9.49 -13.79 -9.90
N SER A 78 8.31 -13.73 -10.53
CA SER A 78 7.99 -14.59 -11.66
C SER A 78 9.10 -14.41 -12.70
N LYS A 79 9.52 -15.53 -13.30
CA LYS A 79 10.48 -15.61 -14.41
C LYS A 79 9.94 -14.96 -15.70
N SER A 80 8.99 -14.04 -15.60
CA SER A 80 8.35 -13.36 -16.72
C SER A 80 9.28 -12.28 -17.25
N SER A 81 9.39 -12.19 -18.57
CA SER A 81 10.10 -11.11 -19.22
C SER A 81 9.54 -9.76 -18.74
N THR A 82 10.42 -8.81 -18.42
CA THR A 82 10.06 -7.39 -18.27
C THR A 82 9.63 -6.75 -19.59
N GLN A 83 9.60 -7.51 -20.68
CA GLN A 83 9.15 -7.09 -21.99
C GLN A 83 7.65 -6.86 -21.99
N TRP A 84 7.26 -5.69 -22.45
CA TRP A 84 5.88 -5.29 -22.63
C TRP A 84 5.22 -6.06 -23.81
N PRO A 85 3.93 -6.44 -23.72
CA PRO A 85 3.05 -6.31 -22.56
C PRO A 85 3.42 -7.34 -21.48
N TRP A 86 3.46 -6.88 -20.23
CA TRP A 86 3.87 -7.69 -19.09
C TRP A 86 2.77 -8.68 -18.63
N ALA A 87 1.51 -8.44 -19.00
CA ALA A 87 0.39 -9.39 -18.89
C ALA A 87 -0.58 -9.18 -20.07
N SER A 88 -1.15 -10.26 -20.60
CA SER A 88 -2.17 -10.19 -21.66
C SER A 88 -3.53 -10.73 -21.21
N THR A 89 -3.56 -11.50 -20.11
CA THR A 89 -4.77 -12.04 -19.50
C THR A 89 -4.80 -11.76 -18.00
N LEU A 90 -5.99 -11.90 -17.38
CA LEU A 90 -6.13 -11.83 -15.93
C LEU A 90 -5.29 -12.92 -15.23
N GLY A 91 -5.21 -14.12 -15.80
CA GLY A 91 -4.37 -15.20 -15.27
C GLY A 91 -2.88 -14.83 -15.29
N ASP A 92 -2.40 -14.19 -16.36
CA ASP A 92 -1.02 -13.68 -16.41
C ASP A 92 -0.78 -12.65 -15.31
N PHE A 93 -1.71 -11.71 -15.13
CA PHE A 93 -1.64 -10.69 -14.08
C PHE A 93 -1.59 -11.31 -12.69
N GLN A 94 -2.43 -12.31 -12.42
CA GLN A 94 -2.50 -13.02 -11.14
C GLN A 94 -1.22 -13.81 -10.84
N ASN A 95 -0.60 -14.39 -11.86
CA ASN A 95 0.65 -15.15 -11.72
C ASN A 95 1.88 -14.26 -11.48
N MET A 96 1.79 -12.96 -11.77
CA MET A 96 2.92 -12.03 -11.62
C MET A 96 2.74 -10.98 -10.51
N SER A 97 1.51 -10.77 -10.05
CA SER A 97 1.18 -9.71 -9.09
C SER A 97 0.90 -10.30 -7.73
N SER A 98 1.44 -9.67 -6.70
CA SER A 98 1.16 -10.04 -5.32
C SER A 98 -0.16 -9.49 -4.83
N LYS A 99 -0.82 -10.27 -3.96
CA LYS A 99 -1.98 -9.77 -3.23
C LYS A 99 -1.52 -8.72 -2.22
N LYS A 100 -2.18 -7.55 -2.20
CA LYS A 100 -1.91 -6.48 -1.25
C LYS A 100 -3.17 -6.11 -0.49
N SER A 101 -3.10 -6.23 0.83
CA SER A 101 -4.21 -5.97 1.77
C SER A 101 -3.89 -4.77 2.65
N LEU A 102 -4.91 -4.15 3.26
CA LEU A 102 -4.73 -3.02 4.19
C LEU A 102 -4.54 -3.52 5.62
N TRP A 103 -3.46 -3.09 6.26
CA TRP A 103 -3.07 -3.48 7.61
C TRP A 103 -2.75 -2.27 8.47
N ARG A 104 -3.10 -2.36 9.75
CA ARG A 104 -2.68 -1.46 10.83
C ARG A 104 -1.60 -2.14 11.63
N TYR A 105 -0.53 -1.41 11.92
CA TYR A 105 0.51 -1.83 12.82
C TYR A 105 0.50 -0.90 14.03
N GLU A 106 0.56 -1.48 15.22
CA GLU A 106 0.72 -0.73 16.46
C GLU A 106 2.03 -1.13 17.12
N VAL A 107 2.89 -0.14 17.36
CA VAL A 107 4.22 -0.35 17.89
C VAL A 107 4.41 0.54 19.11
N ASN A 108 4.46 -0.06 20.29
CA ASN A 108 4.79 0.66 21.51
C ASN A 108 6.27 0.48 21.84
N PRO A 109 7.14 1.47 21.56
CA PRO A 109 8.57 1.34 21.81
C PRO A 109 8.90 1.16 23.30
N LYS A 110 8.11 1.71 24.22
CA LYS A 110 8.38 1.62 25.66
C LYS A 110 8.03 0.23 26.22
N LYS A 111 6.92 -0.34 25.75
CA LYS A 111 6.42 -1.66 26.18
C LYS A 111 7.04 -2.81 25.37
N GLY A 112 7.65 -2.53 24.22
CA GLY A 112 8.14 -3.56 23.30
C GLY A 112 7.02 -4.36 22.64
N LEU A 113 5.82 -3.76 22.53
CA LEU A 113 4.65 -4.40 21.93
C LEU A 113 4.59 -4.07 20.44
N VAL A 114 4.41 -5.09 19.61
CA VAL A 114 4.11 -4.96 18.17
C VAL A 114 2.88 -5.81 17.87
N SER A 115 1.82 -5.20 17.34
CA SER A 115 0.65 -5.89 16.81
C SER A 115 0.41 -5.51 15.36
N LYS A 116 -0.30 -6.39 14.63
CA LYS A 116 -0.71 -6.19 13.24
C LYS A 116 -2.16 -6.62 13.11
N ASP A 117 -2.99 -5.73 12.61
CA ASP A 117 -4.42 -5.98 12.42
C ASP A 117 -4.78 -5.76 10.95
N CYS A 118 -5.37 -6.77 10.31
CA CYS A 118 -5.83 -6.62 8.94
C CYS A 118 -7.17 -5.86 8.93
N ILE A 119 -7.17 -4.68 8.32
CA ILE A 119 -8.36 -3.83 8.19
C ILE A 119 -9.23 -4.30 7.01
N SER A 120 -8.59 -4.65 5.89
CA SER A 120 -9.30 -5.16 4.70
C SER A 120 -8.44 -6.15 3.93
N GLN A 121 -9.07 -7.24 3.50
CA GLN A 121 -8.49 -8.29 2.65
C GLN A 121 -8.66 -8.04 1.15
N ASP A 122 -9.30 -6.93 0.76
CA ASP A 122 -9.46 -6.57 -0.64
C ASP A 122 -8.09 -6.35 -1.31
N GLN A 123 -8.01 -6.56 -2.62
CA GLN A 123 -6.83 -6.19 -3.40
C GLN A 123 -6.74 -4.66 -3.53
N LEU A 124 -5.73 -4.07 -2.91
CA LEU A 124 -5.54 -2.64 -2.83
C LEU A 124 -4.19 -2.17 -3.36
N TYR A 125 -4.18 -0.93 -3.83
CA TYR A 125 -3.02 -0.24 -4.39
C TYR A 125 -3.05 1.23 -3.96
N PHE A 126 -1.87 1.84 -3.81
CA PHE A 126 -1.71 3.30 -3.70
C PHE A 126 -2.66 3.97 -2.69
N GLY A 127 -2.45 3.70 -1.41
CA GLY A 127 -3.24 4.32 -0.34
C GLY A 127 -2.87 5.79 -0.12
N VAL A 128 -3.89 6.64 0.00
CA VAL A 128 -3.76 8.08 0.26
C VAL A 128 -4.74 8.54 1.34
N ILE A 129 -4.44 9.66 1.96
CA ILE A 129 -5.24 10.28 3.03
C ILE A 129 -5.43 11.77 2.75
N ASN A 130 -6.22 12.45 3.60
CA ASN A 130 -6.20 13.90 3.65
C ASN A 130 -4.80 14.39 4.07
N SER A 131 -4.16 15.21 3.23
CA SER A 131 -2.83 15.77 3.47
C SER A 131 -2.73 16.58 4.76
N ASN A 132 -3.81 17.24 5.20
CA ASN A 132 -3.87 17.96 6.47
C ASN A 132 -3.80 17.04 7.70
N THR A 133 -4.01 15.73 7.51
CA THR A 133 -3.88 14.71 8.55
C THR A 133 -2.61 13.86 8.39
N SER A 134 -1.68 14.27 7.51
CA SER A 134 -0.39 13.61 7.39
C SER A 134 0.39 13.69 8.71
N ALA A 135 0.99 12.56 9.12
CA ALA A 135 1.66 12.41 10.41
C ALA A 135 0.73 12.61 11.63
N GLN A 136 -0.59 12.57 11.45
CA GLN A 136 -1.60 12.73 12.50
C GLN A 136 -2.66 11.63 12.41
N LYS A 137 -3.48 11.50 13.47
CA LYS A 137 -4.62 10.58 13.46
C LYS A 137 -5.56 10.95 12.30
N HIS A 138 -5.87 9.96 11.47
CA HIS A 138 -6.71 10.10 10.29
C HIS A 138 -7.86 9.09 10.36
N ARG A 139 -9.03 9.49 9.85
CA ARG A 139 -10.25 8.66 9.82
C ARG A 139 -10.43 7.96 8.48
N TYR A 140 -10.04 8.59 7.39
CA TYR A 140 -10.31 8.12 6.04
C TYR A 140 -9.02 7.71 5.32
N ILE A 141 -9.05 6.54 4.71
CA ILE A 141 -8.07 6.10 3.72
C ILE A 141 -8.79 5.93 2.39
N TYR A 142 -8.14 6.36 1.31
CA TYR A 142 -8.59 6.11 -0.05
C TYR A 142 -7.53 5.28 -0.74
N ALA A 143 -7.91 4.24 -1.46
CA ALA A 143 -6.96 3.40 -2.18
C ALA A 143 -7.56 2.97 -3.52
N ALA A 144 -6.70 2.78 -4.53
CA ALA A 144 -7.10 2.06 -5.72
C ALA A 144 -7.39 0.60 -5.37
N ALA A 145 -8.41 0.02 -6.00
CA ALA A 145 -8.91 -1.31 -5.67
C ALA A 145 -9.10 -2.17 -6.93
N GLY A 146 -8.82 -3.46 -6.81
CA GLY A 146 -9.21 -4.46 -7.80
C GLY A 146 -10.73 -4.68 -7.78
N ALA A 147 -11.33 -4.94 -8.94
CA ALA A 147 -12.78 -5.16 -9.05
C ALA A 147 -13.27 -6.53 -8.52
N MET A 148 -12.36 -7.38 -8.04
CA MET A 148 -12.66 -8.75 -7.59
C MET A 148 -12.63 -8.92 -6.06
N GLY A 149 -12.76 -7.83 -5.30
CA GLY A 149 -12.67 -7.85 -3.84
C GLY A 149 -11.33 -8.40 -3.38
N GLU A 150 -11.35 -9.54 -2.69
CA GLU A 150 -10.15 -10.24 -2.21
C GLU A 150 -9.28 -10.86 -3.31
N GLY A 151 -9.82 -11.03 -4.53
CA GLY A 151 -9.10 -11.60 -5.66
C GLY A 151 -8.09 -10.63 -6.26
N VAL A 152 -6.92 -11.14 -6.64
CA VAL A 152 -5.89 -10.35 -7.34
C VAL A 152 -6.43 -9.94 -8.72
N ALA A 153 -6.56 -8.63 -8.91
CA ALA A 153 -7.01 -8.01 -10.15
C ALA A 153 -6.33 -6.64 -10.31
N PRO A 154 -6.13 -6.15 -11.54
CA PRO A 154 -5.58 -4.82 -11.77
C PRO A 154 -6.41 -3.73 -11.07
N PRO A 155 -5.79 -2.60 -10.69
CA PRO A 155 -6.52 -1.49 -10.10
C PRO A 155 -7.57 -0.97 -11.09
N GLN A 156 -8.84 -1.10 -10.72
CA GLN A 156 -9.97 -0.75 -11.57
C GLN A 156 -10.83 0.33 -10.93
N GLY A 157 -10.97 0.33 -9.61
CA GLY A 157 -11.80 1.29 -8.87
C GLY A 157 -11.05 1.99 -7.77
N ILE A 158 -11.80 2.77 -6.98
CA ILE A 158 -11.31 3.48 -5.80
C ILE A 158 -12.21 3.09 -4.62
N THR A 159 -11.59 2.71 -3.50
CA THR A 159 -12.28 2.41 -2.24
C THR A 159 -11.89 3.43 -1.18
N LYS A 160 -12.89 3.98 -0.51
CA LYS A 160 -12.79 4.77 0.71
C LYS A 160 -13.05 3.87 1.91
N PHE A 161 -12.17 3.93 2.90
CA PHE A 161 -12.28 3.26 4.18
C PHE A 161 -12.53 4.29 5.27
N ASP A 162 -13.57 4.09 6.09
CA ASP A 162 -13.81 4.83 7.33
C ASP A 162 -13.32 3.99 8.51
N LEU A 163 -12.18 4.37 9.07
CA LEU A 163 -11.46 3.62 10.11
C LEU A 163 -12.16 3.69 11.48
N ASP A 164 -13.06 4.66 11.70
CA ASP A 164 -13.80 4.78 12.96
C ASP A 164 -15.02 3.86 12.98
N THR A 165 -15.68 3.71 11.83
CA THR A 165 -16.92 2.91 11.72
C THR A 165 -16.70 1.51 11.12
N GLY A 166 -15.56 1.29 10.47
CA GLY A 166 -15.30 0.10 9.65
C GLY A 166 -16.06 0.10 8.31
N ALA A 167 -16.78 1.18 7.97
CA ALA A 167 -17.51 1.27 6.72
C ALA A 167 -16.55 1.41 5.52
N ARG A 168 -16.97 0.85 4.38
CA ARG A 168 -16.27 0.99 3.10
C ARG A 168 -17.23 1.40 2.00
N GLU A 169 -16.76 2.28 1.13
CA GLU A 169 -17.48 2.75 -0.04
C GLU A 169 -16.56 2.60 -1.25
N SER A 170 -17.00 1.90 -2.29
CA SER A 170 -16.21 1.67 -3.49
C SER A 170 -16.92 2.21 -4.72
N TRP A 171 -16.13 2.79 -5.62
CA TRP A 171 -16.56 3.19 -6.96
C TRP A 171 -15.75 2.44 -8.00
N PHE A 172 -16.43 1.84 -8.96
CA PHE A 172 -15.81 1.16 -10.09
C PHE A 172 -16.34 1.74 -11.41
N PRO A 173 -15.45 2.00 -12.38
CA PRO A 173 -15.83 2.40 -13.73
C PRO A 173 -16.25 1.19 -14.58
N GLU A 174 -16.41 1.41 -15.89
CA GLU A 174 -16.71 0.33 -16.84
C GLU A 174 -15.59 -0.74 -16.85
N SER A 175 -15.93 -1.96 -17.26
CA SER A 175 -15.03 -3.13 -17.15
C SER A 175 -13.74 -3.06 -17.97
N TYR A 176 -13.64 -2.13 -18.92
CA TYR A 176 -12.46 -1.89 -19.76
C TYR A 176 -11.62 -0.69 -19.32
N GLU A 177 -12.00 -0.04 -18.21
CA GLU A 177 -11.36 1.14 -17.65
C GLU A 177 -10.54 0.78 -16.41
N PHE A 178 -9.28 1.20 -16.36
CA PHE A 178 -8.38 0.95 -15.22
C PHE A 178 -8.05 2.25 -14.50
N CYS A 179 -7.76 2.15 -13.21
CA CYS A 179 -7.43 3.29 -12.37
C CYS A 179 -5.95 3.24 -11.94
N GLY A 180 -5.34 4.42 -11.82
CA GLY A 180 -4.01 4.59 -11.24
C GLY A 180 -4.07 4.95 -9.75
N GLU A 181 -3.00 5.56 -9.26
CA GLU A 181 -2.93 6.12 -7.92
C GLU A 181 -3.99 7.23 -7.73
N PRO A 182 -4.86 7.13 -6.71
CA PRO A 182 -5.77 8.20 -6.36
C PRO A 182 -5.00 9.38 -5.75
N MET A 183 -5.44 10.60 -6.02
CA MET A 183 -4.95 11.80 -5.35
C MET A 183 -6.08 12.43 -4.54
N TYR A 184 -5.78 12.86 -3.32
CA TYR A 184 -6.72 13.58 -2.47
C TYR A 184 -6.61 15.09 -2.69
N ALA A 185 -7.75 15.76 -2.80
CA ALA A 185 -7.84 17.21 -2.84
C ALA A 185 -9.05 17.69 -2.03
N GLU A 186 -8.82 18.64 -1.14
CA GLU A 186 -9.88 19.23 -0.32
C GLU A 186 -10.82 20.08 -1.17
N ARG A 187 -12.11 19.99 -0.83
CA ARG A 187 -13.13 20.83 -1.44
C ARG A 187 -13.08 22.22 -0.80
N ARG A 188 -12.93 23.27 -1.61
CA ARG A 188 -12.98 24.65 -1.12
C ARG A 188 -14.34 24.98 -0.51
N GLY A 189 -14.32 25.60 0.68
CA GLY A 189 -15.52 26.06 1.38
C GLY A 189 -16.30 24.96 2.10
N ASP A 190 -15.71 23.78 2.23
CA ASP A 190 -16.28 22.64 2.95
C ASP A 190 -15.30 22.24 4.06
N ASP A 191 -15.61 22.62 5.30
CA ASP A 191 -14.80 22.27 6.47
C ASP A 191 -14.97 20.79 6.87
N SER A 192 -15.90 20.07 6.24
CA SER A 192 -15.96 18.64 6.39
C SER A 192 -14.71 18.06 5.70
N LYS A 193 -13.86 17.36 6.48
CA LYS A 193 -12.67 16.64 6.00
C LYS A 193 -13.00 15.50 5.00
N MET A 194 -14.16 15.57 4.33
CA MET A 194 -14.73 14.59 3.42
C MET A 194 -14.50 14.93 1.94
N GLY A 195 -14.00 16.13 1.62
CA GLY A 195 -13.80 16.54 0.24
C GLY A 195 -12.89 15.56 -0.52
N ALA A 196 -13.29 15.11 -1.71
CA ALA A 196 -12.37 14.38 -2.57
C ALA A 196 -12.69 14.63 -4.06
N ILE A 197 -11.75 15.26 -4.76
CA ILE A 197 -11.61 15.17 -6.23
C ILE A 197 -10.53 14.13 -6.48
N PHE A 198 -10.90 13.00 -7.08
CA PHE A 198 -9.93 12.00 -7.52
C PHE A 198 -9.45 12.34 -8.92
N PHE A 199 -8.14 12.61 -9.07
CA PHE A 199 -7.54 12.66 -10.38
C PHE A 199 -7.44 11.24 -10.96
N ARG A 200 -8.19 11.03 -12.03
CA ARG A 200 -8.31 9.77 -12.76
C ARG A 200 -7.30 9.77 -13.92
N LEU A 201 -6.28 8.92 -13.88
CA LEU A 201 -5.67 8.43 -15.11
C LEU A 201 -6.42 7.18 -15.53
N CYS A 202 -7.43 7.34 -16.38
CA CYS A 202 -8.09 6.21 -16.99
C CYS A 202 -7.36 5.83 -18.27
N SER A 203 -6.75 4.65 -18.31
CA SER A 203 -6.32 4.08 -19.59
C SER A 203 -7.50 3.36 -20.23
N MET A 204 -7.81 3.69 -21.48
CA MET A 204 -8.76 2.92 -22.30
C MET A 204 -7.98 1.88 -23.10
N VAL A 205 -8.29 0.60 -22.90
CA VAL A 205 -7.85 -0.45 -23.82
C VAL A 205 -8.82 -0.48 -25.01
N ARG A 206 -8.55 0.34 -26.03
CA ARG A 206 -9.30 0.26 -27.28
C ARG A 206 -8.95 -1.04 -28.01
N LYS A 207 -9.90 -1.97 -28.13
CA LYS A 207 -9.83 -3.01 -29.16
C LYS A 207 -9.75 -2.31 -30.52
N LYS A 208 -8.66 -2.47 -31.27
CA LYS A 208 -8.70 -2.23 -32.71
C LYS A 208 -9.75 -3.18 -33.26
N ALA A 209 -10.86 -2.63 -33.75
CA ALA A 209 -11.79 -3.38 -34.57
C ALA A 209 -10.99 -3.88 -35.78
N VAL A 210 -10.80 -5.19 -35.87
CA VAL A 210 -10.33 -5.81 -37.11
C VAL A 210 -11.55 -5.80 -38.03
N SER A 211 -11.58 -4.86 -38.95
CA SER A 211 -12.50 -4.83 -40.10
C SER A 211 -12.07 -5.83 -41.15
#